data_AF-A0A564Z0X3-F1
#
_entry.id   AF-A0A564Z0X3-F1
#
_cell.length_a   1.000
_cell.length_b   1.000
_cell.length_c   1.000
_cell.angle_alpha   90.00
_cell.angle_beta   90.00
_cell.angle_gamma   90.00
#
_symmetry.space_group_name_H-M   'P 1'
#
loop_
_entity.id
_entity.type
_entity.pdbx_description
1 polymer ?
#
loop_
_entity_poly.entity_id
_entity_poly.type
_entity_poly.pdbx_seq_one_letter_code
_entity_poly.pdbx_strand_id
1 'polypeptide(L)'
;MKCDDPTILSFNNKDLIEIPRNILYLNQLNLLSLNGNHIRTLPDEFYKAFPQLTWLDLRCNELEFISRAVVNLSNLKNLLIGNNNIRRLCIELGGVKSLTGLNIGGNPIEFPSQDILLKDSCSIMRYFRECYLRRLEIEKVLSGEVIKK
;
A
#
# COMPACT_ATOMS: atom_id res chain seq x y z
N MET A 1 -20.80 20.70 16.15
CA MET A 1 -20.32 20.52 14.77
C MET A 1 -18.80 20.50 14.83
N LYS A 2 -18.16 19.33 14.77
CA LYS A 2 -16.71 19.25 14.55
C LYS A 2 -16.52 19.08 13.04
N CYS A 3 -15.91 20.06 12.38
CA CYS A 3 -15.27 19.80 11.10
C CYS A 3 -14.15 18.81 11.40
N ASP A 4 -14.32 17.55 11.00
CA ASP A 4 -13.23 16.60 10.95
C ASP A 4 -12.33 17.01 9.78
N ASP A 5 -11.56 18.07 9.98
CA ASP A 5 -10.55 18.48 9.01
C ASP A 5 -9.57 17.31 8.86
N PRO A 6 -9.26 16.89 7.61
CA PRO A 6 -8.40 15.75 7.39
C PRO A 6 -7.06 15.98 8.10
N THR A 7 -6.67 15.05 8.98
CA THR A 7 -5.37 15.18 9.65
C THR A 7 -4.29 14.84 8.63
N ILE A 8 -3.49 15.85 8.29
CA ILE A 8 -2.42 15.79 7.29
C ILE A 8 -1.07 15.88 8.01
N LEU A 9 -0.15 14.99 7.67
CA LEU A 9 1.22 15.00 8.20
C LEU A 9 2.22 14.81 7.06
N SER A 10 3.28 15.62 7.09
CA SER A 10 4.34 15.61 6.09
C SER A 10 5.72 15.63 6.74
N PHE A 11 6.55 14.65 6.39
CA PHE A 11 7.98 14.59 6.71
C PHE A 11 8.81 14.46 5.43
N ASN A 12 8.51 15.28 4.43
CA ASN A 12 9.24 15.24 3.17
C ASN A 12 10.65 15.80 3.32
N ASN A 13 11.64 15.18 2.66
CA ASN A 13 13.04 15.63 2.65
C ASN A 13 13.61 15.83 4.06
N LYS A 14 13.49 14.79 4.89
CA LYS A 14 13.95 14.79 6.29
C LYS A 14 15.07 13.78 6.53
N ASP A 15 15.65 13.23 5.47
CA ASP A 15 16.71 12.22 5.50
C ASP A 15 16.34 11.01 6.39
N LEU A 16 15.04 10.69 6.48
CA LEU A 16 14.56 9.61 7.34
C LEU A 16 14.97 8.25 6.77
N ILE A 17 15.67 7.45 7.57
CA ILE A 17 16.00 6.06 7.23
C ILE A 17 14.85 5.13 7.67
N GLU A 18 14.12 5.53 8.71
CA GLU A 18 12.95 4.84 9.25
C GLU A 18 11.87 5.84 9.63
N ILE A 19 10.64 5.35 9.77
CA ILE A 19 9.54 6.17 10.28
C ILE A 19 9.71 6.41 11.79
N PRO A 20 9.54 7.64 12.29
CA PRO A 20 9.59 7.91 13.73
C PRO A 20 8.46 7.19 14.47
N ARG A 21 8.77 6.36 15.47
CA ARG A 21 7.75 5.52 16.16
C ARG A 21 6.58 6.29 16.75
N ASN A 22 6.78 7.54 17.14
CA ASN A 22 5.73 8.40 17.69
C ASN A 22 4.59 8.70 16.70
N ILE A 23 4.84 8.64 15.38
CA ILE A 23 3.78 8.88 14.40
C ILE A 23 2.74 7.75 14.39
N LEU A 24 3.11 6.55 14.86
CA LEU A 24 2.23 5.38 14.91
C LEU A 24 1.05 5.54 15.88
N TYR A 25 1.09 6.54 16.77
CA TYR A 25 -0.01 6.86 17.67
C TYR A 25 -1.08 7.78 17.04
N LEU A 26 -0.83 8.30 15.84
CA LEU A 26 -1.72 9.25 15.14
C LEU A 26 -2.81 8.52 14.35
N ASN A 27 -3.71 7.83 15.06
CA ASN A 27 -4.73 6.97 14.46
C ASN A 27 -5.82 7.70 13.63
N GLN A 28 -5.90 9.03 13.73
CA GLN A 28 -6.80 9.88 12.94
C GLN A 28 -6.18 10.38 11.62
N LEU A 29 -4.95 9.96 11.29
CA LEU A 29 -4.23 10.47 10.13
C LEU A 29 -4.91 10.06 8.81
N ASN A 30 -5.23 11.04 7.97
CA ASN A 30 -5.85 10.83 6.65
C ASN A 30 -4.85 10.90 5.50
N LEU A 31 -3.84 11.76 5.62
CA LEU A 31 -2.78 11.91 4.62
C LEU A 31 -1.42 11.88 5.29
N LEU A 32 -0.56 10.99 4.81
CA LEU A 32 0.84 10.93 5.21
C LEU A 32 1.74 11.08 3.98
N SER A 33 2.65 12.05 4.04
CA SER A 33 3.70 12.24 3.04
C SER A 33 5.07 12.05 3.69
N LEU A 34 5.86 11.13 3.15
CA LEU A 34 7.23 10.80 3.53
C LEU A 34 8.14 10.85 2.30
N ASN A 35 7.82 11.71 1.33
CA ASN A 35 8.49 11.79 0.04
C ASN A 35 9.92 12.33 0.19
N GLY A 36 10.88 11.74 -0.52
CA GLY A 36 12.26 12.24 -0.52
C GLY A 36 12.98 11.89 0.78
N ASN A 37 12.93 10.63 1.18
CA ASN A 37 13.67 10.13 2.35
C ASN A 37 14.49 8.90 1.95
N HIS A 38 15.10 8.22 2.92
CA HIS A 38 15.93 7.02 2.73
C HIS A 38 15.24 5.76 3.27
N ILE A 39 13.91 5.73 3.28
CA ILE A 39 13.15 4.65 3.90
C ILE A 39 13.23 3.41 3.00
N ARG A 40 13.73 2.31 3.55
CA ARG A 40 13.84 1.01 2.85
C ARG A 40 12.69 0.06 3.13
N THR A 41 12.05 0.22 4.28
CA THR A 41 10.90 -0.59 4.69
C THR A 41 10.02 0.17 5.67
N LEU A 42 8.76 -0.25 5.77
CA LEU A 42 7.84 0.20 6.81
C LEU A 42 7.63 -0.95 7.78
N PRO A 43 7.66 -0.70 9.11
CA PRO A 43 7.44 -1.73 10.10
C PRO A 43 5.99 -2.26 10.02
N ASP A 44 5.73 -3.52 10.38
CA ASP A 44 4.40 -4.13 10.23
C ASP A 44 3.31 -3.38 11.04
N GLU A 45 3.69 -2.76 12.15
CA GLU A 45 2.82 -1.91 12.98
C GLU A 45 2.28 -0.70 12.20
N PHE A 46 3.02 -0.19 11.22
CA PHE A 46 2.58 0.92 10.36
C PHE A 46 1.23 0.62 9.71
N TYR A 47 1.08 -0.59 9.17
CA TYR A 47 -0.10 -0.96 8.40
C TYR A 47 -1.36 -1.12 9.26
N LYS A 48 -1.22 -1.16 10.59
CA LYS A 48 -2.32 -1.20 11.56
C LYS A 48 -2.56 0.14 12.26
N ALA A 49 -1.54 1.00 12.30
CA ALA A 49 -1.58 2.27 13.03
C ALA A 49 -2.53 3.31 12.43
N PHE A 50 -2.79 3.26 11.12
CA PHE A 50 -3.52 4.31 10.41
C PHE A 50 -4.81 3.80 9.75
N PRO A 51 -5.84 3.47 10.54
CA PRO A 51 -7.10 2.95 10.00
C PRO A 51 -7.84 3.97 9.14
N GLN A 52 -7.59 5.29 9.32
CA GLN A 52 -8.24 6.37 8.56
C GLN A 52 -7.42 6.88 7.37
N LEU A 53 -6.26 6.26 7.08
CA LEU A 53 -5.36 6.73 6.03
C LEU A 53 -5.99 6.54 4.65
N THR A 54 -6.08 7.62 3.90
CA THR A 54 -6.62 7.63 2.53
C THR A 54 -5.56 7.94 1.48
N TRP A 55 -4.46 8.59 1.88
CA TRP A 55 -3.39 8.99 0.99
C TRP A 55 -2.03 8.74 1.64
N LEU A 56 -1.19 7.97 0.96
CA LEU A 56 0.17 7.66 1.39
C LEU A 56 1.16 7.97 0.26
N ASP A 57 2.04 8.93 0.50
CA ASP A 57 3.12 9.28 -0.42
C ASP A 57 4.48 8.86 0.13
N LEU A 58 5.09 7.88 -0.52
CA LEU A 58 6.39 7.28 -0.26
C LEU A 58 7.33 7.44 -1.46
N ARG A 59 7.03 8.36 -2.39
CA ARG A 59 7.88 8.56 -3.58
C ARG A 59 9.29 8.98 -3.19
N CYS A 60 10.25 8.69 -4.06
CA CYS A 60 11.65 9.08 -3.86
C CYS A 60 12.19 8.57 -2.51
N ASN A 61 12.10 7.26 -2.32
CA ASN A 61 12.65 6.54 -1.17
C ASN A 61 13.49 5.36 -1.68
N GLU A 62 13.89 4.46 -0.77
CA GLU A 62 14.71 3.29 -1.10
C GLU A 62 13.92 1.98 -0.90
N LEU A 63 12.58 2.01 -0.97
CA LEU A 63 11.74 0.85 -0.69
C LEU A 63 12.05 -0.31 -1.65
N GLU A 64 12.29 -1.49 -1.11
CA GLU A 64 12.55 -2.70 -1.90
C GLU A 64 11.28 -3.53 -2.13
N PHE A 65 10.30 -3.39 -1.23
CA PHE A 65 9.00 -4.06 -1.30
C PHE A 65 7.95 -3.29 -0.49
N ILE A 66 6.69 -3.67 -0.70
CA ILE A 66 5.57 -3.30 0.17
C ILE A 66 5.12 -4.56 0.90
N SER A 67 5.02 -4.50 2.23
CA SER A 67 4.58 -5.64 3.04
C SER A 67 3.18 -6.11 2.62
N ARG A 68 2.94 -7.42 2.72
CA ARG A 68 1.61 -8.03 2.53
C ARG A 68 0.59 -7.45 3.51
N ALA A 69 1.05 -6.90 4.63
CA ALA A 69 0.23 -6.19 5.60
C ALA A 69 -0.45 -4.93 5.04
N VAL A 70 -0.11 -4.47 3.83
CA VAL A 70 -0.81 -3.37 3.13
C VAL A 70 -2.32 -3.58 3.03
N VAL A 71 -2.78 -4.83 3.04
CA VAL A 71 -4.21 -5.17 3.08
C VAL A 71 -4.95 -4.56 4.29
N ASN A 72 -4.24 -4.27 5.38
CA ASN A 72 -4.79 -3.66 6.59
C ASN A 72 -5.10 -2.17 6.43
N LEU A 73 -4.57 -1.49 5.40
CA LEU A 73 -4.87 -0.10 5.10
C LEU A 73 -6.20 0.01 4.32
N SER A 74 -7.29 -0.46 4.94
CA SER A 74 -8.60 -0.70 4.28
C SER A 74 -9.29 0.55 3.71
N ASN A 75 -8.84 1.74 4.10
CA ASN A 75 -9.37 3.03 3.62
C ASN A 75 -8.42 3.74 2.63
N LEU A 76 -7.26 3.16 2.33
CA LEU A 76 -6.27 3.77 1.46
C LEU A 76 -6.78 3.88 0.03
N LYS A 77 -6.85 5.10 -0.49
CA LYS A 77 -7.32 5.40 -1.85
C LYS A 77 -6.18 5.65 -2.82
N ASN A 78 -5.11 6.29 -2.34
CA ASN A 78 -3.96 6.66 -3.15
C ASN A 78 -2.66 6.18 -2.49
N LEU A 79 -1.91 5.36 -3.21
CA LEU A 79 -0.58 4.89 -2.84
C LEU A 79 0.43 5.36 -3.89
N LEU A 80 1.33 6.25 -3.49
CA LEU A 80 2.40 6.76 -4.35
C LEU A 80 3.74 6.19 -3.88
N ILE A 81 4.30 5.28 -4.66
CA ILE A 81 5.56 4.55 -4.36
C ILE A 81 6.56 4.67 -5.52
N GLY A 82 6.36 5.64 -6.41
CA GLY A 82 7.28 5.90 -7.53
C GLY A 82 8.69 6.30 -7.09
N ASN A 83 9.69 6.06 -7.94
CA ASN A 83 11.11 6.29 -7.67
C ASN A 83 11.56 5.60 -6.37
N ASN A 84 11.46 4.27 -6.36
CA ASN A 84 11.93 3.38 -5.30
C ASN A 84 12.66 2.18 -5.96
N ASN A 85 13.03 1.17 -5.17
CA ASN A 85 13.73 -0.03 -5.63
C ASN A 85 12.83 -1.27 -5.67
N ILE A 86 11.51 -1.09 -5.85
CA ILE A 86 10.54 -2.18 -5.77
C ILE A 86 10.62 -3.05 -7.02
N ARG A 87 11.00 -4.32 -6.83
CA ARG A 87 11.02 -5.31 -7.92
C ARG A 87 9.73 -6.08 -8.08
N ARG A 88 8.96 -6.24 -7.00
CA ARG A 88 7.75 -7.06 -7.01
C ARG A 88 6.64 -6.37 -6.23
N LEU A 89 5.50 -6.17 -6.89
CA LEU A 89 4.27 -5.76 -6.23
C LEU A 89 3.56 -6.99 -5.66
N CYS A 90 3.12 -6.90 -4.41
CA CYS A 90 2.41 -7.98 -3.74
C CYS A 90 0.94 -8.03 -4.19
N ILE A 91 0.37 -9.24 -4.32
CA ILE A 91 -1.03 -9.40 -4.74
C ILE A 91 -2.03 -8.88 -3.69
N GLU A 92 -1.58 -8.70 -2.45
CA GLU A 92 -2.32 -8.11 -1.34
C GLU A 92 -2.76 -6.67 -1.59
N LEU A 93 -2.14 -5.96 -2.53
CA LEU A 93 -2.67 -4.69 -3.05
C LEU A 93 -4.10 -4.86 -3.60
N GLY A 94 -4.43 -6.02 -4.17
CA GLY A 94 -5.76 -6.37 -4.62
C GLY A 94 -6.78 -6.55 -3.48
N GLY A 95 -6.31 -6.77 -2.24
CA GLY A 95 -7.15 -6.83 -1.05
C GLY A 95 -7.56 -5.46 -0.52
N VAL A 96 -6.84 -4.39 -0.89
CA VAL A 96 -7.17 -3.01 -0.53
C VAL A 96 -8.27 -2.48 -1.45
N LYS A 97 -9.52 -2.78 -1.12
CA LYS A 97 -10.69 -2.48 -1.97
C LYS A 97 -10.86 -0.99 -2.30
N SER A 98 -10.43 -0.11 -1.39
CA SER A 98 -10.49 1.34 -1.55
C SER A 98 -9.45 1.90 -2.52
N LEU A 99 -8.40 1.15 -2.85
CA LEU A 99 -7.26 1.64 -3.63
C LEU A 99 -7.66 1.83 -5.09
N THR A 100 -7.56 3.08 -5.57
CA THR A 100 -7.88 3.49 -6.95
C THR A 100 -6.72 4.23 -7.62
N GLY A 101 -5.91 4.93 -6.84
CA GLY A 101 -4.68 5.59 -7.30
C GLY A 101 -3.44 4.80 -6.90
N LEU A 102 -2.68 4.33 -7.88
CA LEU A 102 -1.39 3.67 -7.67
C LEU A 102 -0.35 4.29 -8.59
N ASN A 103 0.68 4.89 -8.01
CA ASN A 103 1.85 5.38 -8.76
C ASN A 103 3.07 4.52 -8.41
N ILE A 104 3.60 3.84 -9.43
CA ILE A 104 4.72 2.90 -9.33
C ILE A 104 5.88 3.25 -10.26
N GLY A 105 5.80 4.37 -10.99
CA GLY A 105 6.78 4.75 -12.00
C GLY A 105 8.19 4.92 -11.40
N GLY A 106 9.23 4.61 -12.17
CA GLY A 106 10.61 4.72 -11.68
C GLY A 106 11.02 3.64 -10.68
N ASN A 107 10.32 2.49 -10.68
CA ASN A 107 10.76 1.28 -9.97
C ASN A 107 11.18 0.20 -10.98
N PRO A 108 12.17 -0.65 -10.64
CA PRO A 108 12.58 -1.78 -11.47
C PRO A 108 11.62 -2.99 -11.32
N ILE A 109 10.33 -2.81 -11.60
CA ILE A 109 9.30 -3.83 -11.35
C ILE A 109 9.40 -4.97 -12.38
N GLU A 110 9.56 -6.18 -11.87
CA GLU A 110 9.57 -7.44 -12.62
C GLU A 110 8.25 -8.22 -12.47
N PHE A 111 7.50 -7.96 -11.39
CA PHE A 111 6.19 -8.56 -11.16
C PHE A 111 5.16 -7.51 -10.70
N PRO A 112 3.98 -7.42 -11.35
CA PRO A 112 3.47 -8.26 -12.44
C PRO A 112 4.23 -8.03 -13.75
N SER A 113 3.92 -8.82 -14.78
CA SER A 113 4.58 -8.69 -16.08
C SER A 113 4.39 -7.30 -16.67
N GLN A 114 5.32 -6.89 -17.53
CA GLN A 114 5.30 -5.57 -18.16
C GLN A 114 3.99 -5.29 -18.92
N ASP A 115 3.37 -6.31 -19.54
CA ASP A 115 2.09 -6.18 -20.23
C ASP A 115 0.93 -5.75 -19.30
N ILE A 116 1.01 -6.09 -18.01
CA ILE A 116 0.05 -5.61 -17.02
C ILE A 116 0.39 -4.17 -16.62
N LEU A 117 1.67 -3.87 -16.42
CA LEU A 117 2.15 -2.56 -15.99
C LEU A 117 1.93 -1.44 -17.03
N LEU A 118 1.83 -1.79 -18.31
CA LEU A 118 1.54 -0.84 -19.40
C LEU A 118 0.05 -0.46 -19.51
N LYS A 119 -0.84 -1.10 -18.74
CA LYS A 119 -2.27 -0.78 -18.74
C LYS A 119 -2.57 0.40 -17.82
N ASP A 120 -3.80 0.90 -17.89
CA ASP A 120 -4.28 1.89 -16.93
C ASP A 120 -4.31 1.35 -15.48
N SER A 121 -4.33 2.26 -14.51
CA SER A 121 -4.35 1.92 -13.08
C SER A 121 -5.54 1.03 -12.72
N CYS A 122 -6.70 1.22 -13.35
CA CYS A 122 -7.89 0.40 -13.14
C CYS A 122 -7.65 -1.07 -13.52
N SER A 123 -7.01 -1.32 -14.64
CA SER A 123 -6.68 -2.64 -15.15
C SER A 123 -5.62 -3.34 -14.30
N ILE A 124 -4.59 -2.60 -13.86
CA ILE A 124 -3.58 -3.10 -12.92
C ILE A 124 -4.25 -3.51 -11.61
N MET A 125 -5.11 -2.65 -11.04
CA MET A 125 -5.82 -2.96 -9.81
C MET A 125 -6.78 -4.13 -9.97
N ARG A 126 -7.45 -4.26 -11.12
CA ARG A 126 -8.30 -5.41 -11.43
C ARG A 126 -7.50 -6.71 -11.46
N TYR A 127 -6.34 -6.72 -12.12
CA TYR A 127 -5.43 -7.87 -12.12
C TYR A 127 -5.07 -8.30 -10.69
N PHE A 128 -4.65 -7.37 -9.84
CA PHE A 128 -4.31 -7.71 -8.46
C PHE A 128 -5.51 -8.21 -7.66
N ARG A 129 -6.70 -7.62 -7.85
CA ARG A 129 -7.94 -8.09 -7.21
C ARG A 129 -8.27 -9.53 -7.60
N GLU A 130 -8.18 -9.85 -8.89
CA GLU A 130 -8.41 -11.22 -9.39
C GLU A 130 -7.38 -12.21 -8.81
N CYS A 131 -6.09 -11.86 -8.79
CA CYS A 131 -5.05 -12.68 -8.17
C CYS A 131 -5.26 -12.88 -6.67
N TYR A 132 -5.63 -11.81 -5.95
CA TYR A 132 -5.88 -11.86 -4.51
C TYR A 132 -7.07 -12.76 -4.17
N LEU A 133 -8.19 -12.60 -4.86
CA LEU A 133 -9.39 -13.41 -4.66
C LEU A 133 -9.12 -14.89 -4.97
N ARG A 134 -8.43 -15.18 -6.08
CA ARG A 134 -8.03 -16.55 -6.42
C ARG A 134 -7.18 -17.18 -5.33
N ARG A 135 -6.23 -16.43 -4.74
CA ARG A 135 -5.45 -16.94 -3.60
C ARG A 135 -6.34 -17.28 -2.42
N LEU A 136 -7.27 -16.40 -2.03
CA LEU A 136 -8.19 -16.65 -0.92
C LEU A 136 -9.10 -17.86 -1.18
N GLU A 137 -9.55 -18.06 -2.42
CA GLU A 137 -10.34 -19.25 -2.79
C GLU A 137 -9.53 -20.54 -2.61
N ILE A 138 -8.28 -20.56 -3.06
CA ILE A 138 -7.38 -21.70 -2.86
C ILE A 138 -7.13 -21.95 -1.37
N GLU A 139 -6.85 -20.90 -0.58
CA GLU A 139 -6.64 -21.01 0.86
C GLU A 139 -7.88 -21.56 1.59
N LYS A 140 -9.10 -21.18 1.18
CA LYS A 140 -10.36 -21.73 1.70
C LYS A 140 -10.55 -23.21 1.38
N VAL A 141 -10.22 -23.62 0.15
CA VAL A 141 -10.28 -25.03 -0.26
C VAL A 141 -9.29 -25.86 0.55
N LEU A 142 -8.06 -25.36 0.76
CA LEU A 142 -7.02 -26.05 1.50
C LEU A 142 -7.28 -26.12 3.01
N SER A 143 -7.95 -25.11 3.59
CA SER A 143 -8.31 -25.08 5.02
C SER A 143 -9.55 -25.91 5.37
N GLY A 144 -10.23 -26.49 4.38
CA GLY A 144 -11.41 -27.33 4.59
C GLY A 144 -12.70 -26.56 4.89
N GLU A 145 -12.71 -25.23 4.73
CA GLU A 145 -13.89 -24.37 4.93
C GLU A 145 -14.90 -24.42 3.76
N VAL A 146 -15.04 -25.57 3.10
CA VAL A 146 -16.09 -25.75 2.08
C VAL A 146 -17.43 -25.87 2.81
N ILE A 147 -18.19 -24.77 2.82
CA ILE A 147 -19.57 -24.73 3.27
C ILE A 147 -20.38 -25.77 2.46
N LYS A 148 -21.05 -26.65 3.23
CA LYS A 148 -22.11 -27.56 2.79
C LYS A 148 -23.10 -26.83 1.87
N LYS A 149 -23.43 -27.51 0.77
CA LYS A 149 -24.51 -27.26 -0.21
C LYS A 149 -25.55 -26.18 0.16
#